data_AF-A0A7C3TWM8-F1
#
_entry.id   AF-A0A7C3TWM8-F1
#
_cell.length_a   1.000
_cell.length_b   1.000
_cell.length_c   1.000
_cell.angle_alpha   90.00
_cell.angle_beta   90.00
_cell.angle_gamma   90.00
#
_symmetry.space_group_name_H-M   'P 1'
#
loop_
_entity.id
_entity.type
_entity.pdbx_description
1 polymer ?
#
loop_
_entity_poly.entity_id
_entity_poly.type
_entity_poly.pdbx_seq_one_letter_code
_entity_poly.pdbx_strand_id
1 'polypeptide(L)'
;MKKFYITTAIDYTNSKPHLGHAYEKIFADVLARWHRLRGEDVYYLTGTDEHGQKVEKAAKSAGKEPQKFVDELVKDFKKMLEKLNISNSDFIRTTDDRHIKVCLEVFKKVFEKGDIYKG
;
A
#
# COMPACT_ATOMS: atom_id res chain seq x y z
N MET A 1 4.30 10.80 -25.13
CA MET A 1 3.44 11.07 -23.97
C MET A 1 4.32 11.16 -22.74
N LYS A 2 4.25 12.24 -21.94
CA LYS A 2 5.05 12.37 -20.71
C LYS A 2 4.48 11.43 -19.65
N LYS A 3 5.34 10.73 -18.91
CA LYS A 3 4.93 9.82 -17.83
C LYS A 3 4.92 10.56 -16.50
N PHE A 4 3.95 10.26 -15.66
CA PHE A 4 3.83 10.77 -14.29
C PHE A 4 3.46 9.62 -13.35
N TYR A 5 4.33 9.33 -12.39
CA TYR A 5 4.10 8.30 -11.38
C TYR A 5 3.96 8.96 -10.01
N ILE A 6 2.83 8.73 -9.35
CA ILE A 6 2.54 9.23 -8.00
C ILE A 6 2.16 8.08 -7.08
N THR A 7 2.62 8.15 -5.84
CA THR A 7 2.31 7.17 -4.79
C THR A 7 1.81 7.87 -3.54
N THR A 8 0.98 7.20 -2.75
CA THR A 8 0.80 7.53 -1.32
C THR A 8 1.65 6.60 -0.47
N ALA A 9 1.78 6.91 0.82
CA ALA A 9 2.10 5.88 1.81
C ALA A 9 1.07 4.74 1.73
N ILE A 10 1.55 3.53 2.00
CA ILE A 10 0.72 2.34 2.20
C ILE A 10 0.20 2.33 3.65
N ASP A 11 -1.08 2.05 3.84
CA ASP A 11 -1.74 2.17 5.14
C ASP A 11 -1.49 0.94 6.03
N TYR A 12 -1.10 1.14 7.29
CA TYR A 12 -0.98 0.04 8.24
C TYR A 12 -2.34 -0.61 8.54
N THR A 13 -2.43 -1.93 8.37
CA THR A 13 -3.67 -2.69 8.62
C THR A 13 -3.77 -3.20 10.05
N ASN A 14 -3.65 -2.30 11.03
CA ASN A 14 -3.90 -2.60 12.45
C ASN A 14 -5.24 -2.03 12.95
N SER A 15 -5.89 -1.15 12.18
CA SER A 15 -7.20 -0.57 12.48
C SER A 15 -7.94 -0.16 11.19
N LYS A 16 -9.19 0.29 11.33
CA LYS A 16 -10.03 0.75 10.21
C LYS A 16 -9.52 2.08 9.64
N PRO A 17 -9.82 2.38 8.36
CA PRO A 17 -9.46 3.66 7.76
C PRO A 17 -10.13 4.85 8.48
N HIS A 18 -9.41 5.97 8.57
CA HIS A 18 -9.89 7.21 9.17
C HIS A 18 -9.57 8.42 8.28
N LEU A 19 -9.99 9.62 8.70
CA LEU A 19 -9.85 10.86 7.92
C LEU A 19 -8.41 11.15 7.47
N GLY A 20 -7.41 10.86 8.30
CA GLY A 20 -6.00 11.01 7.92
C GLY A 20 -5.59 10.19 6.68
N HIS A 21 -6.07 8.96 6.54
CA HIS A 21 -5.81 8.17 5.32
C HIS A 21 -6.53 8.80 4.13
N ALA A 22 -7.81 9.14 4.28
CA ALA A 22 -8.59 9.78 3.21
C ALA A 22 -7.95 11.07 2.70
N TYR A 23 -7.43 11.91 3.61
CA TYR A 23 -6.75 13.16 3.29
C TYR A 23 -5.61 12.93 2.27
N GLU A 24 -4.67 12.06 2.59
CA GLU A 24 -3.53 11.81 1.70
C GLU A 24 -3.97 11.28 0.32
N LYS A 25 -4.94 10.35 0.29
CA LYS A 25 -5.42 9.74 -0.95
C LYS A 25 -6.15 10.76 -1.83
N ILE A 26 -6.92 11.68 -1.24
CA ILE A 26 -7.58 12.76 -1.98
C ILE A 26 -6.54 13.71 -2.61
N PHE A 27 -5.49 14.10 -1.88
CA PHE A 27 -4.47 14.99 -2.43
C PHE A 27 -3.70 14.35 -3.59
N ALA A 28 -3.30 13.08 -3.44
CA ALA A 28 -2.66 12.34 -4.52
C ALA A 28 -3.61 12.17 -5.73
N ASP A 29 -4.90 11.95 -5.49
CA ASP A 29 -5.91 11.81 -6.53
C ASP A 29 -6.12 13.11 -7.34
N VAL A 30 -6.18 14.27 -6.66
CA VAL A 30 -6.26 15.58 -7.32
C VAL A 30 -5.07 15.79 -8.26
N LEU A 31 -3.85 15.47 -7.81
CA LEU A 31 -2.65 15.56 -8.64
C LEU A 31 -2.70 14.57 -9.81
N ALA A 32 -3.07 13.31 -9.55
CA ALA A 32 -3.20 12.29 -10.60
C ALA A 32 -4.18 12.74 -11.69
N ARG A 33 -5.35 13.28 -11.30
CA ARG A 33 -6.35 13.81 -12.23
C ARG A 33 -5.87 15.03 -12.99
N TRP A 34 -5.16 15.95 -12.34
CA TRP A 34 -4.56 17.11 -13.00
C TRP A 34 -3.57 16.70 -14.09
N HIS A 35 -2.71 15.72 -13.82
CA HIS A 35 -1.76 15.21 -14.80
C HIS A 35 -2.45 14.45 -15.95
N ARG A 36 -3.51 13.69 -15.66
CA ARG A 36 -4.34 13.05 -16.71
C ARG A 36 -5.03 14.07 -17.61
N LEU A 37 -5.58 15.15 -17.04
CA LEU A 37 -6.22 16.25 -17.79
C LEU A 37 -5.26 16.90 -18.80
N ARG A 38 -3.96 16.93 -18.46
CA ARG A 38 -2.89 17.45 -19.33
C ARG A 38 -2.42 16.45 -20.40
N GLY A 39 -3.04 15.29 -20.50
CA GLY A 39 -2.67 14.24 -21.47
C GLY A 39 -1.40 13.47 -21.11
N GLU A 40 -1.01 13.44 -19.83
CA GLU A 40 0.13 12.63 -19.36
C GLU A 40 -0.29 11.18 -19.07
N ASP A 41 0.67 10.26 -19.22
CA ASP A 41 0.53 8.85 -18.86
C ASP A 41 0.70 8.69 -17.35
N VAL A 42 -0.41 8.59 -16.62
CA VAL A 42 -0.42 8.62 -15.15
C VAL A 42 -0.57 7.22 -14.56
N TYR A 43 0.41 6.84 -13.74
CA TYR A 43 0.28 5.72 -12.81
C TYR A 43 0.11 6.27 -11.39
N TYR A 44 -0.98 5.92 -10.71
CA TYR A 44 -1.20 6.27 -9.30
C TYR A 44 -1.26 4.98 -8.47
N LEU A 45 -0.25 4.75 -7.61
CA LEU A 45 -0.20 3.60 -6.72
C LEU A 45 -0.55 3.97 -5.27
N THR A 46 -1.39 3.17 -4.65
CA THR A 46 -1.64 3.19 -3.20
C THR A 46 -1.73 1.74 -2.70
N GLY A 47 -1.95 1.51 -1.40
CA GLY A 47 -1.97 0.16 -0.87
C GLY A 47 -1.96 0.05 0.65
N THR A 48 -1.68 -1.15 1.14
CA THR A 48 -1.64 -1.50 2.56
C THR A 48 -0.33 -2.15 2.97
N ASP A 49 0.15 -1.79 4.16
CA ASP A 49 1.23 -2.48 4.86
C ASP A 49 0.67 -3.44 5.91
N GLU A 50 0.86 -4.72 5.66
CA GLU A 50 0.17 -5.83 6.31
C GLU A 50 1.08 -6.67 7.21
N HIS A 51 2.36 -6.31 7.32
CA HIS A 51 3.33 -7.00 8.16
C HIS A 51 3.59 -6.28 9.49
N GLY A 52 4.29 -6.97 10.40
CA GLY A 52 4.85 -6.39 11.62
C GLY A 52 4.08 -6.68 12.91
N GLN A 53 4.77 -6.48 14.04
CA GLN A 53 4.28 -6.86 15.38
C GLN A 53 2.98 -6.17 15.78
N LYS A 54 2.69 -4.97 15.27
CA LYS A 54 1.44 -4.26 15.57
C LYS A 54 0.24 -4.95 14.93
N VAL A 55 0.38 -5.42 13.69
CA VAL A 55 -0.66 -6.18 12.98
C VAL A 55 -0.88 -7.52 13.67
N GLU A 56 0.20 -8.24 14.01
CA GLU A 56 0.12 -9.51 14.73
C GLU A 56 -0.61 -9.38 16.08
N LYS A 57 -0.26 -8.36 16.88
CA LYS A 57 -0.93 -8.09 18.17
C LYS A 57 -2.41 -7.76 17.98
N ALA A 58 -2.75 -6.95 17.00
CA ALA A 58 -4.14 -6.58 16.70
C ALA A 58 -4.97 -7.80 16.26
N ALA A 59 -4.42 -8.65 15.39
CA ALA A 59 -5.05 -9.90 14.96
C ALA A 59 -5.29 -10.85 16.14
N LYS A 60 -4.29 -11.03 17.01
CA LYS A 60 -4.41 -11.84 18.23
C LYS A 60 -5.47 -11.30 19.19
N SER A 61 -5.50 -9.99 19.42
CA SER A 61 -6.54 -9.35 20.24
C SER A 61 -7.94 -9.50 19.64
N ALA A 62 -8.06 -9.62 18.32
CA ALA A 62 -9.30 -9.89 17.63
C ALA A 62 -9.65 -11.40 17.53
N GLY A 63 -8.80 -12.29 18.06
CA GLY A 63 -8.99 -13.74 17.98
C GLY A 63 -8.90 -14.29 16.56
N LYS A 64 -8.10 -13.66 15.68
CA LYS A 64 -7.99 -13.99 14.26
C LYS A 64 -6.56 -14.29 13.84
N GLU A 65 -6.43 -15.15 12.83
CA GLU A 65 -5.17 -15.32 12.10
C GLU A 65 -4.77 -14.01 11.40
N PRO A 66 -3.47 -13.62 11.40
CA PRO A 66 -3.02 -12.34 10.84
C PRO A 66 -3.48 -12.11 9.40
N GLN A 67 -3.36 -13.11 8.51
CA GLN A 67 -3.77 -12.96 7.12
C GLN A 67 -5.27 -12.70 6.99
N LYS A 68 -6.10 -13.44 7.73
CA LYS A 68 -7.57 -13.23 7.72
C LYS A 68 -7.94 -11.86 8.26
N PHE A 69 -7.24 -11.38 9.28
CA PHE A 69 -7.46 -10.06 9.86
C PHE A 69 -7.17 -8.94 8.85
N VAL A 70 -6.04 -8.99 8.15
CA VAL A 70 -5.71 -7.97 7.15
C VAL A 70 -6.59 -8.06 5.90
N ASP A 71 -6.97 -9.28 5.46
CA ASP A 71 -7.90 -9.48 4.34
C ASP A 71 -9.27 -8.82 4.58
N GLU A 72 -9.73 -8.77 5.82
CA GLU A 72 -10.96 -8.07 6.20
C GLU A 72 -10.78 -6.55 6.19
N LEU A 73 -9.69 -6.03 6.79
CA LEU A 73 -9.42 -4.59 6.84
C LEU A 73 -9.20 -3.99 5.45
N VAL A 74 -8.54 -4.72 4.55
CA VAL A 74 -8.33 -4.28 3.15
C VAL A 74 -9.66 -4.01 2.45
N LYS A 75 -10.73 -4.74 2.78
CA LYS A 75 -12.07 -4.46 2.23
C LYS A 75 -12.58 -3.08 2.66
N ASP A 76 -12.34 -2.68 3.91
CA ASP A 76 -12.71 -1.36 4.40
C ASP A 76 -11.89 -0.26 3.71
N PHE A 77 -10.60 -0.46 3.49
CA PHE A 77 -9.75 0.48 2.73
C PHE A 77 -10.22 0.61 1.27
N LYS A 78 -10.45 -0.49 0.57
CA LYS A 78 -10.96 -0.46 -0.81
C LYS A 78 -12.32 0.22 -0.91
N LYS A 79 -13.21 -0.03 0.05
CA LYS A 79 -14.52 0.63 0.13
C LYS A 79 -14.39 2.14 0.39
N MET A 80 -13.40 2.58 1.18
CA MET A 80 -13.10 4.00 1.34
C MET A 80 -12.68 4.63 0.00
N LEU A 81 -11.76 3.98 -0.74
CA LEU A 81 -11.31 4.48 -2.04
C LEU A 81 -12.46 4.59 -3.05
N GLU A 82 -13.32 3.56 -3.11
CA GLU A 82 -14.51 3.56 -3.95
C GLU A 82 -15.46 4.72 -3.60
N LYS A 83 -15.78 4.88 -2.31
CA LYS A 83 -16.67 5.97 -1.83
C LYS A 83 -16.13 7.36 -2.11
N LEU A 84 -14.81 7.53 -2.06
CA LEU A 84 -14.13 8.79 -2.33
C LEU A 84 -13.83 9.00 -3.82
N ASN A 85 -14.19 8.04 -4.68
CA ASN A 85 -13.89 8.05 -6.11
C ASN A 85 -12.39 8.25 -6.39
N ILE A 86 -11.54 7.54 -5.64
CA ILE A 86 -10.08 7.58 -5.83
C ILE A 86 -9.74 6.84 -7.13
N SER A 87 -8.96 7.49 -7.98
CA SER A 87 -8.58 7.02 -9.31
C SER A 87 -7.19 6.40 -9.34
N ASN A 88 -6.84 5.59 -8.34
CA ASN A 88 -5.58 4.85 -8.34
C ASN A 88 -5.58 3.79 -9.46
N SER A 89 -4.42 3.63 -10.10
CA SER A 89 -4.20 2.63 -11.14
C SER A 89 -4.03 1.23 -10.55
N ASP A 90 -3.54 1.14 -9.31
CA ASP A 90 -3.27 -0.12 -8.63
C ASP A 90 -3.39 0.06 -7.11
N PHE A 91 -3.69 -1.05 -6.42
CA PHE A 91 -3.74 -1.17 -4.97
C PHE A 91 -2.86 -2.35 -4.55
N ILE A 92 -1.67 -2.06 -4.03
CA ILE A 92 -0.71 -3.11 -3.62
C ILE A 92 -0.92 -3.52 -2.17
N ARG A 93 -0.72 -4.81 -1.90
CA ARG A 93 -0.65 -5.35 -0.54
C ARG A 93 0.74 -5.89 -0.30
N THR A 94 1.33 -5.65 0.88
CA THR A 94 2.65 -6.22 1.17
C THR A 94 2.63 -7.75 1.37
N THR A 95 1.45 -8.38 1.38
CA THR A 95 1.27 -9.84 1.28
C THR A 95 1.12 -10.36 -0.14
N ASP A 96 1.06 -9.50 -1.17
CA ASP A 96 0.95 -9.98 -2.56
C ASP A 96 2.24 -10.72 -2.97
N ASP A 97 2.11 -11.85 -3.67
CA ASP A 97 3.26 -12.62 -4.18
C ASP A 97 4.23 -11.76 -5.02
N ARG A 98 3.68 -10.82 -5.80
CA ARG A 98 4.47 -9.87 -6.60
C ARG A 98 5.35 -8.96 -5.74
N HIS A 99 4.88 -8.58 -4.55
CA HIS A 99 5.63 -7.75 -3.61
C HIS A 99 6.69 -8.59 -2.91
N ILE A 100 6.31 -9.75 -2.38
CA ILE A 100 7.20 -10.68 -1.68
C ILE A 100 8.40 -11.04 -2.57
N LYS A 101 8.13 -11.38 -3.83
CA LYS A 101 9.19 -11.70 -4.81
C LYS A 101 10.21 -10.56 -4.95
N VAL A 102 9.75 -9.33 -5.13
CA VAL A 102 10.64 -8.17 -5.28
C VAL A 102 11.44 -7.90 -4.01
N CYS A 103 10.83 -8.00 -2.83
CA CYS A 103 11.53 -7.85 -1.56
C CYS A 103 12.66 -8.87 -1.39
N LEU A 104 12.41 -10.14 -1.73
CA LEU A 104 13.42 -11.19 -1.69
C LEU A 104 14.56 -10.94 -2.70
N GLU A 105 14.23 -10.48 -3.91
CA GLU A 105 15.24 -10.14 -4.92
C GLU A 105 16.11 -8.95 -4.48
N VAL A 106 15.50 -7.90 -3.91
CA VAL A 106 16.24 -6.74 -3.39
C VAL A 106 17.14 -7.16 -2.22
N PHE A 107 16.60 -7.90 -1.25
CA PHE A 107 17.38 -8.41 -0.12
C PHE A 107 18.58 -9.22 -0.60
N LYS A 108 18.36 -10.16 -1.53
CA LYS A 108 19.43 -11.00 -2.08
C LYS A 108 20.53 -10.17 -2.73
N LYS A 109 20.20 -9.17 -3.55
CA LYS A 109 21.19 -8.29 -4.19
C LYS A 109 22.03 -7.51 -3.18
N VAL A 110 21.39 -6.96 -2.14
CA VAL A 110 22.09 -6.18 -1.11
C VAL A 110 22.97 -7.09 -0.24
N PHE A 111 22.48 -8.30 0.08
CA PHE A 111 23.25 -9.31 0.82
C PHE A 111 24.47 -9.79 0.03
N GLU A 112 24.31 -10.13 -1.25
CA GLU A 112 25.41 -10.57 -2.13
C GLU A 112 26.45 -9.46 -2.37
N LYS A 113 26.06 -8.19 -2.29
CA LYS A 113 26.97 -7.05 -2.35
C LYS A 113 27.82 -6.88 -1.08
N GLY A 114 27.45 -7.55 0.02
CA GLY A 114 28.14 -7.46 1.31
C GLY A 114 27.68 -6.29 2.19
N ASP A 115 26.61 -5.57 1.81
CA ASP A 115 26.07 -4.44 2.58
C ASP A 115 25.19 -4.89 3.76
N ILE A 116 24.82 -6.19 3.82
CA ILE A 116 24.12 -6.81 4.95
C ILE A 116 25.04 -7.85 5.57
N TYR A 117 25.34 -7.68 6.85
CA TYR A 117 26.13 -8.61 7.65
C TYR A 117 25.48 -8.80 9.01
N LYS A 118 25.82 -9.92 9.66
CA LYS A 118 25.34 -10.20 11.01
C LYS A 118 26.08 -9.28 11.99
N GLY A 119 25.30 -8.51 12.75
CA GLY A 119 25.80 -7.71 13.88
C GLY A 119 26.01 -8.53 15.14
#